data_AF-A0A9D2KM09-F1
#
_entry.id   AF-A0A9D2KM09-F1
#
_cell.length_a   1.000
_cell.length_b   1.000
_cell.length_c   1.000
_cell.angle_alpha   90.00
_cell.angle_beta   90.00
_cell.angle_gamma   90.00
#
_symmetry.space_group_name_H-M   'P 1'
#
loop_
_entity.id
_entity.type
_entity.pdbx_description
1 polymer ?
#
loop_
_entity_poly.entity_id
_entity_poly.type
_entity_poly.pdbx_seq_one_letter_code
_entity_poly.pdbx_strand_id
1 'polypeptide(L)'
;MKKLLMFGAGALLATALVLPAFADQPAVPSEPIKMALTKKPVVFDHAVHKDRQCAECHHQVDGKDNFQKCSTAGCHDVLGQKDKTVHSYYRIAHDRKVEKFQSCLKCHFEVAQAQPDKKKALTSCVGSSCHPKS
;
A
#
# COMPACT_ATOMS: atom_id res chain seq x y z
N MET A 1 -23.60 44.28 -58.18
CA MET A 1 -22.50 43.43 -58.69
C MET A 1 -21.33 43.63 -57.73
N LYS A 2 -20.64 42.68 -57.09
CA LYS A 2 -20.43 41.25 -57.32
C LYS A 2 -19.80 40.68 -56.01
N LYS A 3 -20.40 39.61 -55.47
CA LYS A 3 -19.79 38.47 -54.73
C LYS A 3 -19.22 38.62 -53.30
N LEU A 4 -20.08 38.24 -52.35
CA LEU A 4 -19.93 37.16 -51.35
C LEU A 4 -18.63 36.32 -51.37
N LEU A 5 -17.94 36.23 -50.22
CA LEU A 5 -17.09 35.14 -49.72
C LEU A 5 -17.02 35.32 -48.18
N MET A 6 -17.87 34.73 -47.34
CA MET A 6 -17.81 33.37 -46.79
C MET A 6 -16.39 32.88 -46.48
N PHE A 7 -15.96 33.02 -45.22
CA PHE A 7 -15.12 32.04 -44.52
C PHE A 7 -15.43 32.11 -43.02
N GLY A 8 -16.37 31.26 -42.59
CA GLY A 8 -16.49 30.87 -41.21
C GLY A 8 -15.36 29.90 -40.86
N ALA A 9 -14.73 30.11 -39.71
CA ALA A 9 -13.94 29.09 -39.04
C ALA A 9 -14.26 29.23 -37.55
N GLY A 10 -15.25 28.44 -37.11
CA GLY A 10 -15.57 28.31 -35.70
C GLY A 10 -14.37 27.75 -34.97
N ALA A 11 -13.88 28.50 -33.99
CA ALA A 11 -12.93 28.01 -33.01
C ALA A 11 -13.66 27.02 -32.09
N LEU A 12 -13.77 25.76 -32.53
CA LEU A 12 -14.08 24.63 -31.68
C LEU A 12 -12.89 24.42 -30.75
N LEU A 13 -12.99 25.01 -29.56
CA LEU A 13 -12.09 24.76 -28.45
C LEU A 13 -12.29 23.30 -28.01
N ALA A 14 -11.48 22.39 -28.54
CA ALA A 14 -11.44 21.01 -28.11
C ALA A 14 -10.91 20.98 -26.67
N THR A 15 -11.81 20.89 -25.69
CA THR A 15 -11.45 20.52 -24.33
C THR A 15 -10.94 19.08 -24.38
N ALA A 16 -9.61 18.93 -24.45
CA ALA A 16 -8.95 17.67 -24.20
C ALA A 16 -9.30 17.25 -22.76
N LEU A 17 -10.21 16.30 -22.63
CA LEU A 17 -10.42 15.55 -21.40
C LEU A 17 -9.11 14.84 -21.10
N VAL A 18 -8.34 15.39 -20.17
CA VAL A 18 -7.18 14.72 -19.58
C VAL A 18 -7.75 13.59 -18.73
N LEU A 19 -7.91 12.41 -19.33
CA LEU A 19 -8.24 11.19 -18.60
C LEU A 19 -7.13 10.97 -17.56
N PRO A 20 -7.45 10.82 -16.27
CA PRO A 20 -6.43 10.46 -15.29
C PRO A 20 -5.87 9.11 -15.70
N ALA A 21 -4.55 9.03 -15.82
CA ALA A 21 -3.83 7.81 -16.12
C ALA A 21 -3.98 6.81 -14.95
N PHE A 22 -5.09 6.06 -14.92
CA PHE A 22 -5.26 4.89 -14.06
C PHE A 22 -4.56 3.64 -14.64
N ALA A 23 -3.64 3.82 -15.60
CA ALA A 23 -3.21 2.75 -16.50
C ALA A 23 -2.03 1.87 -15.99
N ASP A 24 -1.42 2.14 -14.83
CA ASP A 24 -0.18 1.43 -14.41
C ASP A 24 -0.24 0.73 -13.03
N GLN A 25 -1.40 0.68 -12.36
CA GLN A 25 -1.49 -0.04 -11.08
C GLN A 25 -1.70 -1.56 -11.31
N PRO A 26 -0.90 -2.44 -10.69
CA PRO A 26 -1.09 -3.87 -10.84
C PRO A 26 -2.42 -4.31 -10.21
N ALA A 27 -3.00 -5.39 -10.74
CA ALA A 27 -4.18 -6.00 -10.15
C ALA A 27 -3.89 -6.43 -8.70
N VAL A 28 -4.81 -6.11 -7.80
CA VAL A 28 -4.75 -6.55 -6.40
C VAL A 28 -4.86 -8.09 -6.38
N PRO A 29 -3.98 -8.80 -5.66
CA PRO A 29 -4.09 -10.25 -5.51
C PRO A 29 -5.46 -10.64 -4.93
N SER A 30 -6.19 -11.51 -5.63
CA SER A 30 -7.50 -12.00 -5.20
C SER A 30 -7.41 -13.01 -4.05
N GLU A 31 -6.27 -13.68 -3.91
CA GLU A 31 -6.00 -14.66 -2.86
C GLU A 31 -5.03 -14.11 -1.80
N PRO A 32 -5.12 -14.58 -0.55
CA PRO A 32 -4.15 -14.25 0.48
C PRO A 32 -2.71 -14.63 0.06
N ILE A 33 -1.79 -13.71 0.25
CA ILE A 33 -0.38 -13.89 -0.08
C ILE A 33 0.41 -14.35 1.15
N LYS A 34 1.41 -15.21 0.93
CA LYS A 34 2.29 -15.69 2.00
C LYS A 34 3.60 -14.88 2.02
N MET A 35 3.83 -14.14 3.11
CA MET A 35 5.08 -13.44 3.40
C MET A 35 6.06 -14.41 4.08
N ALA A 36 6.81 -15.18 3.28
CA ALA A 36 7.62 -16.31 3.73
C ALA A 36 9.15 -16.07 3.82
N LEU A 37 9.58 -14.81 3.92
CA LEU A 37 11.02 -14.46 3.91
C LEU A 37 11.72 -14.75 5.24
N THR A 38 10.98 -15.01 6.32
CA THR A 38 11.54 -15.29 7.65
C THR A 38 11.13 -16.69 8.11
N LYS A 39 11.74 -17.16 9.21
CA LYS A 39 11.35 -18.41 9.88
C LYS A 39 9.91 -18.40 10.43
N LYS A 40 9.27 -17.23 10.48
CA LYS A 40 7.89 -17.03 10.95
C LYS A 40 7.06 -16.41 9.82
N PRO A 41 6.57 -17.22 8.86
CA PRO A 41 5.78 -16.70 7.76
C PRO A 41 4.46 -16.11 8.29
N VAL A 42 3.97 -15.08 7.59
CA VAL A 42 2.67 -14.44 7.85
C VAL A 42 1.85 -14.51 6.55
N VAL A 43 0.54 -14.66 6.68
CA VAL A 43 -0.40 -14.53 5.56
C VAL A 43 -0.98 -13.12 5.57
N PHE A 44 -0.89 -12.43 4.44
CA PHE A 44 -1.49 -11.11 4.23
C PHE A 44 -2.63 -11.24 3.22
N ASP A 45 -3.81 -10.75 3.61
CA ASP A 45 -5.00 -10.81 2.78
C ASP A 45 -5.40 -9.38 2.37
N HIS A 46 -5.45 -9.10 1.07
CA HIS A 46 -5.87 -7.77 0.59
C HIS A 46 -7.37 -7.54 0.81
N ALA A 47 -8.19 -8.59 0.80
CA ALA A 47 -9.65 -8.46 0.94
C ALA A 47 -10.03 -7.88 2.32
N VAL A 48 -9.27 -8.20 3.38
CA VAL A 48 -9.49 -7.63 4.72
C VAL A 48 -8.98 -6.20 4.87
N HIS A 49 -8.18 -5.71 3.92
CA HIS A 49 -7.62 -4.35 3.90
C HIS A 49 -8.21 -3.48 2.77
N LYS A 50 -9.27 -3.92 2.10
CA LYS A 50 -9.87 -3.25 0.93
C LYS A 50 -10.27 -1.79 1.16
N ASP A 51 -10.55 -1.40 2.40
CA ASP A 51 -10.96 -0.05 2.78
C ASP A 51 -9.76 0.86 3.12
N ARG A 52 -8.53 0.36 3.00
CA ARG A 52 -7.28 1.14 3.18
C ARG A 52 -6.79 1.65 1.84
N GLN A 53 -6.23 2.85 1.82
CA GLN A 53 -5.64 3.38 0.59
C GLN A 53 -4.36 2.59 0.26
N CYS A 54 -4.17 2.24 -1.02
CA CYS A 54 -3.02 1.45 -1.46
C CYS A 54 -1.69 2.08 -1.00
N ALA A 55 -1.59 3.41 -1.09
CA ALA A 55 -0.41 4.20 -0.74
C ALA A 55 -0.04 4.17 0.76
N GLU A 56 -0.92 3.69 1.64
CA GLU A 56 -0.58 3.49 3.06
C GLU A 56 0.43 2.36 3.27
N CYS A 57 0.41 1.35 2.39
CA CYS A 57 1.33 0.20 2.39
C CYS A 57 2.31 0.29 1.20
N HIS A 58 1.77 0.48 0.00
CA HIS A 58 2.50 0.71 -1.25
C HIS A 58 2.84 2.20 -1.40
N HIS A 59 3.60 2.72 -0.42
CA HIS A 59 3.96 4.12 -0.39
C HIS A 59 4.81 4.52 -1.60
N GLN A 60 4.75 5.80 -1.94
CA GLN A 60 5.54 6.32 -3.04
C GLN A 60 7.04 6.25 -2.73
N VAL A 61 7.83 6.04 -3.78
CA VAL A 61 9.30 6.12 -3.76
C VAL A 61 9.69 7.12 -4.82
N ASP A 62 10.45 8.15 -4.44
CA ASP A 62 10.81 9.27 -5.31
C ASP A 62 9.61 9.93 -6.03
N GLY A 63 8.49 10.04 -5.32
CA GLY A 63 7.26 10.66 -5.80
C GLY A 63 6.47 9.81 -6.81
N LYS A 64 6.84 8.53 -6.98
CA LYS A 64 6.16 7.59 -7.88
C LYS A 64 5.49 6.48 -7.11
N ASP A 65 4.35 6.02 -7.60
CA ASP A 65 3.66 4.85 -7.07
C ASP A 65 4.58 3.61 -7.16
N ASN A 66 4.60 2.80 -6.09
CA ASN A 66 5.51 1.66 -5.98
C ASN A 66 4.77 0.42 -5.45
N PHE A 67 4.64 -0.57 -6.32
CA PHE A 67 3.97 -1.85 -6.01
C PHE A 67 4.93 -3.04 -5.94
N GLN A 68 6.24 -2.79 -5.88
CA GLN A 68 7.22 -3.85 -5.68
C GLN A 68 7.04 -4.52 -4.31
N LYS A 69 7.60 -5.72 -4.14
CA LYS A 69 7.66 -6.37 -2.83
C LYS A 69 8.43 -5.49 -1.86
N CYS A 70 7.98 -5.42 -0.60
CA CYS A 70 8.61 -4.59 0.43
C CYS A 70 10.11 -4.89 0.60
N SER A 71 10.48 -6.16 0.41
CA SER A 71 11.85 -6.66 0.54
C SER A 71 12.65 -6.68 -0.77
N THR A 72 12.23 -5.95 -1.79
CA THR A 72 13.05 -5.76 -3.00
C THR A 72 14.41 -5.22 -2.59
N ALA A 73 15.49 -5.66 -3.24
CA ALA A 73 16.84 -5.24 -2.90
C ALA A 73 16.96 -3.70 -2.89
N GLY A 74 17.54 -3.14 -1.83
CA GLY A 74 17.61 -1.69 -1.60
C GLY A 74 16.40 -1.08 -0.89
N CYS A 75 15.32 -1.85 -0.66
CA CYS A 75 14.12 -1.40 0.07
C CYS A 75 14.18 -1.84 1.54
N HIS A 76 13.28 -2.72 1.98
CA HIS A 76 13.25 -3.29 3.32
C HIS A 76 13.79 -4.72 3.30
N ASP A 77 15.03 -4.89 2.84
CA ASP A 77 15.67 -6.18 2.55
C ASP A 77 16.51 -6.73 3.71
N VAL A 78 16.66 -5.99 4.82
CA VAL A 78 17.34 -6.46 6.02
C VAL A 78 16.37 -7.27 6.88
N LEU A 79 16.51 -8.60 6.85
CA LEU A 79 15.59 -9.54 7.52
C LEU A 79 15.86 -9.71 9.03
N GLY A 80 16.95 -9.15 9.56
CA GLY A 80 17.30 -9.26 10.97
C GLY A 80 16.38 -8.45 11.86
N GLN A 81 15.69 -9.09 12.81
CA GLN A 81 14.74 -8.44 13.72
C GLN A 81 15.33 -7.33 14.62
N LYS A 82 16.66 -7.30 14.77
CA LYS A 82 17.36 -6.29 15.57
C LYS A 82 17.69 -5.02 14.78
N ASP A 83 17.57 -5.05 13.46
CA ASP A 83 17.86 -3.90 12.64
C ASP A 83 16.82 -2.80 12.86
N LYS A 84 17.31 -1.58 13.09
CA LYS A 84 16.49 -0.40 13.37
C LYS A 84 16.51 0.62 12.24
N THR A 85 17.22 0.34 11.15
CA THR A 85 17.28 1.24 10.00
C THR A 85 15.97 1.24 9.23
N VAL A 86 15.88 2.11 8.23
CA VAL A 86 14.76 2.11 7.28
C VAL A 86 14.72 0.84 6.43
N HIS A 87 15.83 0.08 6.32
CA HIS A 87 15.89 -1.15 5.53
C HIS A 87 15.40 -2.40 6.28
N SER A 88 15.01 -2.26 7.56
CA SER A 88 14.54 -3.37 8.38
C SER A 88 13.16 -3.87 7.94
N TYR A 89 13.09 -5.10 7.43
CA TYR A 89 11.84 -5.79 7.11
C TYR A 89 10.97 -6.02 8.36
N TYR A 90 11.62 -6.23 9.52
CA TYR A 90 10.90 -6.40 10.79
C TYR A 90 10.27 -5.09 11.24
N ARG A 91 10.99 -3.97 11.13
CA ARG A 91 10.55 -2.65 11.60
C ARG A 91 9.29 -2.20 10.86
N ILE A 92 9.23 -2.36 9.54
CA ILE A 92 8.07 -1.94 8.75
C ILE A 92 6.79 -2.68 9.11
N ALA A 93 6.87 -3.86 9.72
CA ALA A 93 5.70 -4.61 10.18
C ALA A 93 5.36 -4.34 11.65
N HIS A 94 6.36 -4.12 12.53
CA HIS A 94 6.17 -4.16 13.98
C HIS A 94 6.38 -2.84 14.71
N ASP A 95 7.07 -1.86 14.13
CA ASP A 95 7.36 -0.62 14.85
C ASP A 95 6.12 0.27 14.91
N ARG A 96 5.66 0.55 16.13
CA ARG A 96 4.49 1.42 16.39
C ARG A 96 4.82 2.90 16.27
N LYS A 97 6.09 3.26 16.17
CA LYS A 97 6.59 4.65 16.16
C LYS A 97 6.98 5.14 14.78
N VAL A 98 6.63 4.41 13.71
CA VAL A 98 6.80 4.93 12.35
C VAL A 98 5.91 6.16 12.17
N GLU A 99 6.50 7.27 11.73
CA GLU A 99 5.79 8.56 11.65
C GLU A 99 5.23 8.81 10.25
N LYS A 100 6.03 8.54 9.20
CA LYS A 100 5.68 8.85 7.80
C LYS A 100 4.72 7.86 7.16
N PHE A 101 4.76 6.60 7.59
CA PHE A 101 3.98 5.50 7.04
C PHE A 101 3.31 4.71 8.16
N GLN A 102 2.46 3.75 7.78
CA GLN A 102 1.83 2.84 8.73
C GLN A 102 2.52 1.49 8.70
N SER A 103 2.95 1.00 9.88
CA SER A 103 3.32 -0.40 10.03
C SER A 103 2.05 -1.22 10.29
N CYS A 104 2.13 -2.53 10.04
CA CYS A 104 1.03 -3.44 10.34
C CYS A 104 0.57 -3.27 11.80
N LEU A 105 1.53 -3.31 12.73
CA LEU A 105 1.24 -3.27 14.14
C LEU A 105 0.73 -1.89 14.60
N LYS A 106 1.23 -0.78 14.03
CA LYS A 106 0.73 0.57 14.36
C LYS A 106 -0.76 0.70 14.04
N CYS A 107 -1.15 0.42 12.79
CA CYS A 107 -2.54 0.48 12.36
C CYS A 107 -3.42 -0.52 13.13
N HIS A 108 -2.94 -1.76 13.34
CA HIS A 108 -3.67 -2.75 14.13
C HIS A 108 -3.92 -2.32 15.59
N PHE A 109 -3.00 -1.58 16.21
CA PHE A 109 -3.24 -1.00 17.53
C PHE A 109 -4.29 0.11 17.50
N GLU A 110 -4.34 0.92 16.44
CA GLU A 110 -5.38 1.95 16.25
C GLU A 110 -6.75 1.28 16.06
N VAL A 111 -6.84 0.25 15.20
CA VAL A 111 -8.07 -0.54 15.02
C VAL A 111 -8.49 -1.21 16.33
N ALA A 112 -7.56 -1.78 17.08
CA ALA A 112 -7.85 -2.42 18.36
C ALA A 112 -8.29 -1.44 19.47
N GLN A 113 -7.99 -0.13 19.35
CA GLN A 113 -8.56 0.87 20.25
C GLN A 113 -10.04 1.09 19.97
N ALA A 114 -10.44 1.10 18.69
CA ALA A 114 -11.84 1.20 18.30
C ALA A 114 -12.61 -0.13 18.45
N GLN A 115 -11.91 -1.27 18.39
CA GLN A 115 -12.48 -2.63 18.45
C GLN A 115 -11.67 -3.48 19.45
N PRO A 116 -11.90 -3.30 20.77
CA PRO A 116 -11.10 -3.94 21.81
C PRO A 116 -11.14 -5.47 21.79
N ASP A 117 -12.25 -6.05 21.32
CA ASP A 117 -12.44 -7.49 21.12
C ASP A 117 -11.44 -8.07 20.11
N LYS A 118 -11.00 -7.28 19.12
CA LYS A 118 -10.03 -7.69 18.11
C LYS A 118 -8.58 -7.54 18.55
N LYS A 119 -8.30 -6.96 19.71
CA LYS A 119 -6.93 -6.66 20.17
C LYS A 119 -6.01 -7.88 20.12
N LYS A 120 -6.46 -9.02 20.64
CA LYS A 120 -5.64 -10.25 20.63
C LYS A 120 -5.36 -10.73 19.20
N ALA A 121 -6.38 -10.74 18.36
CA ALA A 121 -6.26 -11.18 16.97
C ALA A 121 -5.32 -10.28 16.14
N LEU A 122 -5.28 -8.98 16.43
CA LEU A 122 -4.56 -8.01 15.62
C LEU A 122 -3.16 -7.65 16.17
N THR A 123 -2.93 -7.68 17.48
CA THR A 123 -1.72 -7.10 18.09
C THR A 123 -0.86 -8.09 18.87
N SER A 124 -1.33 -9.31 19.15
CA SER A 124 -0.53 -10.28 19.92
C SER A 124 0.61 -10.86 19.09
N CYS A 125 1.78 -11.07 19.72
CA CYS A 125 2.94 -11.68 19.07
C CYS A 125 2.76 -13.17 18.75
N VAL A 126 1.91 -13.85 19.53
CA VAL A 126 1.63 -15.30 19.43
C VAL A 126 0.13 -15.52 19.65
N GLY A 127 -0.47 -16.37 18.81
CA GLY A 127 -1.91 -16.64 18.82
C GLY A 127 -2.75 -15.49 18.27
N SER A 128 -2.15 -14.62 17.46
CA SER A 128 -2.84 -13.62 16.64
C SER A 128 -3.17 -14.20 15.27
N SER A 129 -3.93 -13.45 14.47
CA SER A 129 -4.18 -13.81 13.07
C SER A 129 -2.90 -13.77 12.22
N CYS A 130 -1.90 -12.98 12.61
CA CYS A 130 -0.61 -12.91 11.91
C CYS A 130 0.34 -14.05 12.31
N HIS A 131 0.35 -14.41 13.60
CA HIS A 131 1.17 -15.48 14.15
C HIS A 131 0.31 -16.47 14.93
N PRO A 132 -0.45 -17.36 14.25
CA PRO A 132 -1.25 -18.38 14.91
C PRO A 132 -0.40 -19.29 15.79
N LYS A 133 -1.01 -19.90 16.81
CA LYS A 133 -0.37 -21.00 17.53
C LYS A 133 -0.32 -22.19 16.58
N SER A 134 0.89 -22.59 16.21
CA SER A 134 1.19 -23.88 15.59
C SER A 134 0.93 -25.02 16.57
#